data_AF-A0A841B2L3-F1
#
_entry.id   AF-A0A841B2L3-F1
#
_cell.length_a   1.000
_cell.length_b   1.000
_cell.length_c   1.000
_cell.angle_alpha   90.00
_cell.angle_beta   90.00
_cell.angle_gamma   90.00
#
_symmetry.space_group_name_H-M   'P 1'
#
loop_
_entity.id
_entity.type
_entity.pdbx_description
1 polymer ?
#
loop_
_entity_poly.entity_id
_entity_poly.type
_entity_poly.pdbx_seq_one_letter_code
_entity_poly.pdbx_strand_id
1 'polypeptide(L)'
;MASAGAATASTDGGKGSSNTQALAAQVLQMRDGLTKVAYAGDVSKTRADLDKLSPVLGDIAAGKRYQIQTETQKLGDLAKGRSDESSRLLADPKAKARQLPPLPVPIPSLPDLPGPLKIVSDLVKALLTAVTGILAGLLGGLPVPPLPLPPVPLPTP
;
A
#
# COMPACT_ATOMS: atom_id res chain seq x y z
N MET A 1 5.79 -44.54 14.98
CA MET A 1 7.13 -44.03 15.34
C MET A 1 7.27 -42.66 14.71
N ALA A 2 7.69 -41.68 15.52
CA ALA A 2 7.73 -40.26 15.19
C ALA A 2 8.83 -39.94 14.16
N SER A 3 8.48 -39.13 13.17
CA SER A 3 9.44 -38.30 12.44
C SER A 3 9.10 -36.85 12.74
N ALA A 4 9.51 -36.41 13.92
CA ALA A 4 9.63 -35.00 14.27
C ALA A 4 10.78 -34.41 13.44
N GLY A 5 10.50 -34.09 12.18
CA GLY A 5 11.32 -33.18 11.40
C GLY A 5 10.96 -31.75 11.78
N ALA A 6 11.31 -31.35 13.01
CA ALA A 6 11.37 -29.95 13.37
C ALA A 6 12.52 -29.34 12.55
N ALA A 7 12.21 -28.97 11.31
CA ALA A 7 13.02 -28.03 10.57
C ALA A 7 13.08 -26.79 11.46
N THR A 8 14.29 -26.50 11.92
CA THR A 8 14.65 -25.31 12.66
C THR A 8 14.24 -24.10 11.81
N ALA A 9 13.01 -23.64 12.00
CA ALA A 9 12.67 -22.25 11.75
C ALA A 9 13.60 -21.47 12.66
N SER A 10 14.65 -20.89 12.09
CA SER A 10 15.59 -20.02 12.79
C SER A 10 14.77 -19.09 13.67
N THR A 11 14.77 -19.37 14.96
CA THR A 11 14.24 -18.52 16.01
C THR A 11 15.21 -17.36 16.18
N ASP A 12 15.36 -16.55 15.14
CA ASP A 12 15.76 -15.15 15.26
C ASP A 12 14.47 -14.31 15.35
N GLY A 13 13.58 -14.77 16.24
CA GLY A 13 12.36 -14.11 16.66
C GLY A 13 12.66 -13.50 18.02
N GLY A 14 12.92 -12.19 18.06
CA GLY A 14 13.22 -11.55 19.34
C GLY A 14 13.13 -10.03 19.38
N LYS A 15 12.30 -9.42 18.51
CA LYS A 15 11.78 -8.02 18.52
C LYS A 15 11.66 -7.45 17.11
N GLY A 16 12.59 -7.75 16.20
CA GLY A 16 12.57 -7.27 14.81
C GLY A 16 11.42 -7.86 13.99
N SER A 17 11.31 -9.19 13.96
CA SER A 17 10.30 -9.91 13.17
C SER A 17 8.85 -9.59 13.59
N SER A 18 8.57 -9.52 14.90
CA SER A 18 7.23 -9.19 15.42
C SER A 18 6.80 -7.75 15.11
N ASN A 19 7.73 -6.78 15.19
CA ASN A 19 7.44 -5.39 14.84
C ASN A 19 7.23 -5.20 13.34
N THR A 20 7.99 -5.90 12.50
CA THR A 20 7.81 -5.89 11.04
C THR A 20 6.51 -6.60 10.63
N GLN A 21 6.13 -7.69 11.29
CA GLN A 21 4.83 -8.35 11.07
C GLN A 21 3.66 -7.47 11.50
N ALA A 22 3.76 -6.81 12.66
CA ALA A 22 2.73 -5.88 13.13
C ALA A 22 2.57 -4.68 12.17
N LEU A 23 3.70 -4.15 11.67
CA LEU A 23 3.71 -3.13 10.64
C LEU A 23 3.07 -3.64 9.34
N ALA A 24 3.42 -4.84 8.89
CA ALA A 24 2.82 -5.44 7.69
C ALA A 24 1.30 -5.61 7.85
N ALA A 25 0.83 -6.07 9.02
CA ALA A 25 -0.60 -6.18 9.31
C ALA A 25 -1.29 -4.80 9.31
N GLN A 26 -0.67 -3.79 9.92
CA GLN A 26 -1.19 -2.43 9.93
C GLN A 26 -1.27 -1.83 8.51
N VAL A 27 -0.20 -1.97 7.72
CA VAL A 27 -0.13 -1.51 6.34
C VAL A 27 -1.16 -2.23 5.45
N LEU A 28 -1.37 -3.54 5.68
CA LEU A 28 -2.41 -4.32 5.01
C LEU A 28 -3.80 -3.78 5.34
N GLN A 29 -4.11 -3.54 6.62
CA GLN A 29 -5.40 -2.99 7.02
C GLN A 29 -5.66 -1.60 6.41
N MET A 30 -4.64 -0.73 6.38
CA MET A 30 -4.76 0.60 5.76
C MET A 30 -4.93 0.51 4.24
N ARG A 31 -4.21 -0.39 3.57
CA ARG A 31 -4.36 -0.66 2.14
C ARG A 31 -5.78 -1.11 1.81
N ASP A 32 -6.31 -2.05 2.59
CA ASP A 32 -7.64 -2.61 2.38
C ASP A 32 -8.75 -1.59 2.67
N GLY A 33 -8.57 -0.78 3.73
CA GLY A 33 -9.43 0.36 4.04
C GLY A 33 -9.47 1.40 2.90
N LEU A 34 -8.29 1.85 2.47
CA LEU A 34 -8.12 2.79 1.37
C LEU A 34 -8.74 2.27 0.07
N THR A 35 -8.51 0.99 -0.23
CA THR A 35 -9.11 0.32 -1.40
C THR A 35 -10.62 0.39 -1.33
N LYS A 36 -11.21 -0.01 -0.19
CA LYS A 36 -12.66 0.01 0.01
C LYS A 36 -13.28 1.39 -0.15
N VAL A 37 -12.69 2.43 0.44
CA VAL A 37 -13.24 3.81 0.38
C VAL A 37 -13.01 4.45 -0.98
N ALA A 38 -11.90 4.14 -1.66
CA ALA A 38 -11.63 4.58 -3.02
C ALA A 38 -12.63 3.96 -4.01
N TYR A 39 -12.94 2.67 -3.85
CA TYR A 39 -13.97 1.98 -4.64
C TYR A 39 -15.39 2.46 -4.34
N ALA A 40 -15.67 2.86 -3.10
CA ALA A 40 -16.94 3.48 -2.75
C ALA A 40 -17.09 4.92 -3.29
N GLY A 41 -16.03 5.50 -3.89
CA GLY A 41 -16.02 6.89 -4.34
C GLY A 41 -16.05 7.91 -3.19
N ASP A 42 -15.74 7.49 -1.96
CA ASP A 42 -15.81 8.35 -0.78
C ASP A 42 -14.52 9.16 -0.65
N VAL A 43 -14.51 10.34 -1.28
CA VAL A 43 -13.36 11.26 -1.31
C VAL A 43 -12.90 11.67 0.08
N SER A 44 -13.85 11.94 0.99
CA SER A 44 -13.52 12.40 2.35
C SER A 44 -12.83 11.31 3.16
N LYS A 45 -13.34 10.07 3.09
CA LYS A 45 -12.68 8.93 3.74
C LYS A 45 -11.37 8.54 3.07
N THR A 46 -11.30 8.60 1.74
CA THR A 46 -10.05 8.37 0.99
C THR A 46 -8.97 9.33 1.47
N ARG A 47 -9.28 10.62 1.58
CA ARG A 47 -8.35 11.62 2.13
C ARG A 47 -7.94 11.29 3.57
N ALA A 48 -8.91 10.97 4.44
CA ALA A 48 -8.62 10.63 5.83
C ALA A 48 -7.69 9.40 5.96
N ASP A 49 -7.83 8.41 5.08
CA ASP A 49 -6.96 7.23 5.06
C ASP A 49 -5.57 7.55 4.48
N LEU A 50 -5.48 8.43 3.48
CA LEU A 50 -4.19 8.93 2.96
C LEU A 50 -3.41 9.72 4.02
N ASP A 51 -4.10 10.55 4.82
CA ASP A 51 -3.50 11.30 5.93
C ASP A 51 -2.95 10.38 7.03
N LYS A 52 -3.60 9.25 7.29
CA LYS A 52 -3.09 8.22 8.22
C LYS A 52 -1.95 7.40 7.64
N LEU A 53 -1.97 7.16 6.34
CA LEU A 53 -0.99 6.33 5.64
C LEU A 53 0.35 7.08 5.44
N SER A 54 0.31 8.39 5.14
CA SER A 54 1.51 9.21 4.90
C SER A 54 2.59 9.14 6.00
N PRO A 55 2.28 9.25 7.31
CA PRO A 55 3.29 9.10 8.36
C PRO A 55 3.88 7.69 8.42
N VAL A 56 3.07 6.64 8.21
CA VAL A 56 3.56 5.25 8.20
C VAL A 56 4.50 5.00 7.02
N LEU A 57 4.18 5.54 5.84
CA LEU A 57 5.07 5.48 4.67
C LEU A 57 6.36 6.26 4.91
N GLY A 58 6.31 7.37 5.65
CA GLY A 58 7.48 8.12 6.08
C GLY A 58 8.38 7.32 7.02
N ASP A 59 7.82 6.59 7.99
CA ASP A 59 8.57 5.70 8.88
C ASP A 59 9.22 4.55 8.11
N ILE A 60 8.54 3.99 7.11
CA ILE A 60 9.06 2.94 6.22
C ILE A 60 10.19 3.47 5.35
N ALA A 61 10.01 4.64 4.73
CA ALA A 61 11.02 5.30 3.90
C ALA A 61 12.27 5.65 4.70
N ALA A 62 12.10 6.07 5.95
CA ALA A 62 13.22 6.38 6.83
C ALA A 62 14.05 5.13 7.16
N GLY A 63 13.45 3.93 7.18
CA GLY A 63 14.14 2.68 7.51
C GLY A 63 14.76 2.64 8.91
N LYS A 64 14.50 3.64 9.77
CA LYS A 64 15.15 3.80 11.08
C LYS A 64 14.50 2.97 12.17
N ARG A 65 13.18 2.78 12.07
CA ARG A 65 12.38 2.08 13.11
C ARG A 65 12.27 0.58 12.91
N TYR A 66 12.58 0.09 11.71
CA TYR A 66 12.35 -1.28 11.30
C TYR A 66 13.54 -1.72 10.42
N GLN A 67 14.01 -2.96 10.56
CA GLN A 67 14.99 -3.55 9.62
C GLN A 67 14.29 -3.81 8.27
N ILE A 68 14.22 -2.76 7.45
CA ILE A 68 13.56 -2.76 6.16
C ILE A 68 14.61 -2.69 5.07
N GLN A 69 14.47 -3.52 4.03
CA GLN A 69 15.38 -3.53 2.88
C GLN A 69 15.35 -2.20 2.13
N THR A 70 16.48 -1.80 1.54
CA THR A 70 16.63 -0.53 0.82
C THR A 70 15.59 -0.36 -0.30
N GLU A 71 15.27 -1.42 -1.06
CA GLU A 71 14.17 -1.41 -2.03
C GLU A 71 12.83 -1.06 -1.40
N THR A 72 12.51 -1.61 -0.23
CA THR A 72 11.27 -1.34 0.49
C THR A 72 11.23 0.08 1.05
N GLN A 73 12.38 0.62 1.48
CA GLN A 73 12.50 2.04 1.86
C GLN A 73 12.24 2.97 0.66
N LYS A 74 12.84 2.68 -0.50
CA LYS A 74 12.58 3.42 -1.74
C LYS A 74 11.11 3.36 -2.15
N LEU A 75 10.48 2.19 -2.04
CA LEU A 75 9.04 2.05 -2.29
C LEU A 75 8.22 2.87 -1.28
N GLY A 76 8.63 2.92 -0.02
CA GLY A 76 8.04 3.80 1.01
C GLY A 76 8.07 5.26 0.61
N ASP A 77 9.21 5.75 0.12
CA ASP A 77 9.38 7.13 -0.31
C ASP A 77 8.52 7.47 -1.55
N LEU A 78 8.51 6.57 -2.54
CA LEU A 78 7.68 6.68 -3.74
C LEU A 78 6.17 6.61 -3.44
N ALA A 79 5.79 5.77 -2.46
CA ALA A 79 4.42 5.67 -1.98
C ALA A 79 4.02 6.95 -1.25
N LYS A 80 4.89 7.48 -0.38
CA LYS A 80 4.64 8.72 0.36
C LYS A 80 4.37 9.88 -0.59
N GLY A 81 5.23 10.08 -1.60
CA GLY A 81 5.04 11.13 -2.60
C GLY A 81 3.70 11.04 -3.33
N ARG A 82 3.20 9.82 -3.59
CA ARG A 82 1.88 9.58 -4.19
C ARG A 82 0.73 9.84 -3.21
N SER A 83 0.89 9.46 -1.95
CA SER A 83 -0.11 9.72 -0.91
C SER A 83 -0.29 11.22 -0.70
N ASP A 84 0.83 11.95 -0.62
CA ASP A 84 0.83 13.40 -0.42
C ASP A 84 0.25 14.13 -1.64
N GLU A 85 0.59 13.72 -2.86
CA GLU A 85 0.02 14.31 -4.07
C GLU A 85 -1.46 13.95 -4.26
N SER A 86 -1.87 12.72 -3.94
CA SER A 86 -3.29 12.32 -3.97
C SER A 86 -4.11 13.14 -2.96
N SER A 87 -3.62 13.29 -1.73
CA SER A 87 -4.28 14.09 -0.70
C SER A 87 -4.37 15.57 -1.12
N ARG A 88 -3.31 16.11 -1.72
CA ARG A 88 -3.27 17.47 -2.26
C ARG A 88 -4.29 17.70 -3.38
N LEU A 89 -4.40 16.78 -4.34
CA LEU A 89 -5.35 16.89 -5.44
C LEU A 89 -6.79 16.62 -5.01
N LEU A 90 -7.01 15.79 -3.99
CA LEU A 90 -8.32 15.63 -3.37
C LEU A 90 -8.74 16.87 -2.57
N ALA A 91 -7.77 17.58 -1.96
CA ALA A 91 -8.01 18.83 -1.27
C ALA A 91 -8.25 20.01 -2.23
N ASP A 92 -7.53 20.04 -3.34
CA ASP A 92 -7.66 21.04 -4.40
C ASP A 92 -7.71 20.35 -5.77
N PRO A 93 -8.91 20.03 -6.29
CA PRO A 93 -9.06 19.36 -7.58
C PRO A 93 -8.72 20.26 -8.77
N LYS A 94 -8.44 21.57 -8.56
CA LYS A 94 -7.94 22.47 -9.60
C LYS A 94 -6.41 22.54 -9.62
N ALA A 95 -5.74 21.99 -8.61
CA ALA A 95 -4.29 21.91 -8.58
C ALA A 95 -3.76 21.02 -9.71
N LYS A 96 -2.64 21.42 -10.32
CA LYS A 96 -1.95 20.57 -11.29
C LYS A 96 -1.23 19.44 -10.57
N ALA A 97 -1.43 18.23 -11.10
CA ALA A 97 -0.73 17.03 -10.66
C ALA A 97 0.76 17.16 -10.95
N ARG A 98 1.57 16.87 -9.93
CA ARG A 98 3.01 16.77 -10.06
C ARG A 98 3.38 15.45 -10.72
N GLN A 99 4.43 15.49 -11.53
CA GLN A 99 4.99 14.30 -12.11
C GLN A 99 5.80 13.56 -11.05
N LEU A 100 5.36 12.36 -10.69
CA LEU A 100 6.04 11.50 -9.72
C LEU A 100 6.90 10.44 -10.43
N PRO A 101 8.03 10.03 -9.85
CA PRO A 101 8.87 8.98 -10.43
C PRO A 101 8.07 7.68 -10.59
N PRO A 102 8.26 6.91 -11.68
CA PRO A 102 7.52 5.68 -11.92
C PRO A 102 7.78 4.65 -10.82
N LEU A 103 6.80 3.79 -10.57
CA LEU A 103 6.97 2.67 -9.65
C LEU A 103 7.68 1.51 -10.37
N PRO A 104 8.60 0.80 -9.70
CA PRO A 104 9.18 -0.43 -10.23
C PRO A 104 8.24 -1.64 -10.11
N VAL A 105 6.95 -1.41 -9.84
CA VAL A 105 5.94 -2.44 -9.58
C VAL A 105 4.72 -2.24 -10.49
N PRO A 106 4.11 -3.33 -11.04
CA PRO A 106 2.99 -3.23 -11.97
C PRO A 106 1.74 -2.64 -11.31
N ILE A 107 1.16 -1.58 -11.90
CA ILE A 107 -0.04 -0.92 -11.36
C ILE A 107 -1.24 -1.87 -11.49
N PRO A 108 -2.01 -2.15 -10.43
CA PRO A 108 -3.19 -2.98 -10.50
C PRO A 108 -4.27 -2.27 -11.31
N SER A 109 -4.99 -3.07 -12.09
CA SER A 109 -6.14 -2.64 -12.87
C SER A 109 -7.31 -2.30 -11.93
N LEU A 110 -7.36 -1.08 -11.42
CA LEU A 110 -8.59 -0.56 -10.81
C LEU A 110 -9.45 0.18 -11.85
N PRO A 111 -10.78 0.12 -11.73
CA PRO A 111 -11.67 0.96 -12.53
C PRO A 111 -11.37 2.44 -12.29
N ASP A 112 -11.47 3.23 -13.36
CA ASP A 112 -11.28 4.67 -13.29
C ASP A 112 -12.47 5.36 -12.60
N LEU A 113 -12.19 6.36 -11.76
CA LEU A 113 -13.24 7.28 -11.31
C LEU A 113 -13.58 8.24 -12.47
N PRO A 114 -14.87 8.56 -12.67
CA PRO A 114 -15.28 9.45 -13.73
C PRO A 114 -14.78 10.89 -13.51
N GLY A 115 -14.37 11.55 -14.61
CA GLY A 115 -14.05 12.98 -14.63
C GLY A 115 -12.61 13.35 -14.22
N PRO A 116 -12.36 14.59 -13.77
CA PRO A 116 -11.01 15.08 -13.40
C PRO A 116 -10.35 14.30 -12.25
N LEU A 117 -11.13 13.45 -11.57
CA LEU A 117 -10.64 12.53 -10.56
C LEU A 117 -9.86 11.33 -11.12
N LYS A 118 -9.84 11.10 -12.45
CA LYS A 118 -9.07 10.02 -13.07
C LYS A 118 -7.57 10.08 -12.70
N ILE A 119 -6.99 11.27 -12.65
CA ILE A 119 -5.59 11.46 -12.22
C ILE A 119 -5.39 11.02 -10.76
N VAL A 120 -6.34 11.37 -9.90
CA VAL A 120 -6.33 10.94 -8.49
C VAL A 120 -6.52 9.43 -8.40
N SER A 121 -7.43 8.85 -9.20
CA SER A 121 -7.56 7.40 -9.30
C SER A 121 -6.22 6.79 -9.63
N ASP A 122 -5.58 7.16 -10.74
CA ASP A 122 -4.30 6.59 -11.16
C ASP A 122 -3.21 6.77 -10.08
N LEU A 123 -3.19 7.88 -9.35
CA LEU A 123 -2.29 8.06 -8.20
C LEU A 123 -2.60 7.13 -7.04
N VAL A 124 -3.89 6.94 -6.68
CA VAL A 124 -4.32 6.00 -5.64
C VAL A 124 -4.04 4.55 -6.09
N LYS A 125 -4.22 4.20 -7.36
CA LYS A 125 -3.85 2.89 -7.90
C LYS A 125 -2.36 2.64 -7.76
N ALA A 126 -1.55 3.61 -8.18
CA ALA A 126 -0.12 3.55 -8.04
C ALA A 126 0.30 3.46 -6.56
N LEU A 127 -0.34 4.20 -5.67
CA LEU A 127 -0.12 4.10 -4.23
C LEU A 127 -0.44 2.70 -3.69
N LEU A 128 -1.60 2.13 -4.03
CA LEU A 128 -1.97 0.77 -3.64
C LEU A 128 -0.97 -0.27 -4.15
N THR A 129 -0.41 -0.03 -5.34
CA THR A 129 0.68 -0.84 -5.89
C THR A 129 1.92 -0.77 -5.02
N ALA A 130 2.36 0.45 -4.71
CA ALA A 130 3.56 0.69 -3.94
C ALA A 130 3.43 0.07 -2.55
N VAL A 131 2.28 0.26 -1.91
CA VAL A 131 1.95 -0.35 -0.61
C VAL A 131 1.94 -1.88 -0.68
N THR A 132 1.45 -2.47 -1.77
CA THR A 132 1.52 -3.93 -1.97
C THR A 132 2.97 -4.41 -2.15
N GLY A 133 3.80 -3.66 -2.88
CA GLY A 133 5.23 -3.94 -3.00
C GLY A 133 5.97 -3.80 -1.66
N ILE A 134 5.59 -2.81 -0.85
CA ILE A 134 6.10 -2.64 0.52
C ILE A 134 5.73 -3.86 1.36
N LEU A 135 4.46 -4.31 1.32
CA LEU A 135 4.02 -5.50 2.04
C LEU A 135 4.81 -6.75 1.61
N ALA A 136 5.07 -6.93 0.32
CA ALA A 136 5.89 -8.05 -0.16
C ALA A 136 7.32 -8.00 0.40
N GLY A 137 7.90 -6.80 0.46
CA GLY A 137 9.23 -6.57 1.05
C GLY A 137 9.26 -6.79 2.57
N LEU A 138 8.24 -6.33 3.29
CA LEU A 138 8.10 -6.51 4.74
C LEU A 138 7.84 -7.97 5.12
N LEU A 139 7.10 -8.70 4.29
CA LEU A 139 6.78 -10.11 4.48
C LEU A 139 7.90 -11.06 3.98
N GLY A 140 9.03 -10.53 3.53
CA GLY A 140 10.18 -11.34 3.10
C GLY A 140 9.89 -12.23 1.89
N GLY A 141 8.98 -11.81 1.00
CA GLY A 141 8.59 -12.60 -0.17
C GLY A 141 7.47 -13.60 0.08
N LEU A 142 6.83 -13.62 1.26
CA LEU A 142 5.55 -14.32 1.41
C LEU A 142 4.48 -13.67 0.51
N PRO A 143 3.52 -14.47 0.01
CA PRO A 143 2.45 -13.94 -0.82
C PRO A 143 1.64 -12.88 -0.04
N VAL A 144 1.59 -11.68 -0.59
CA VAL A 144 0.75 -10.61 -0.06
C VAL A 144 -0.71 -10.96 -0.36
N PRO A 145 -1.64 -10.87 0.60
CA PRO A 145 -3.05 -11.06 0.33
C PRO A 145 -3.53 -10.15 -0.81
N PRO A 146 -4.38 -10.65 -1.73
CA PRO A 146 -4.90 -9.85 -2.83
C PRO A 146 -5.70 -8.66 -2.31
N LEU A 147 -5.81 -7.61 -3.12
CA LEU A 147 -6.62 -6.44 -2.79
C LEU A 147 -8.10 -6.86 -2.63
N PRO A 148 -8.83 -6.31 -1.65
CA PRO A 148 -10.27 -6.46 -1.57
C PRO A 148 -10.91 -5.66 -2.70
N LEU A 149 -11.10 -6.32 -3.85
CA LEU A 149 -11.82 -5.75 -4.98
C LEU A 149 -13.33 -5.83 -4.68
N PRO A 150 -14.13 -4.80 -5.04
CA PRO A 150 -15.57 -4.97 -5.06
C PRO A 150 -15.93 -6.10 -6.04
N PRO A 151 -17.04 -6.83 -5.82
CA PRO A 151 -17.52 -7.78 -6.78
C PRO A 151 -17.72 -7.04 -8.12
N VAL A 152 -16.89 -7.38 -9.12
CA VAL A 152 -17.11 -6.93 -10.48
C VAL A 152 -18.51 -7.40 -10.90
N PRO A 153 -19.33 -6.55 -11.55
CA PRO A 153 -20.57 -7.03 -12.15
C PRO A 153 -20.20 -8.18 -13.09
N LEU A 154 -20.63 -9.39 -12.76
CA LEU A 154 -20.59 -10.49 -13.71
C LEU A 154 -21.33 -10.02 -14.97
N PRO A 155 -20.78 -10.21 -16.17
CA PRO A 155 -21.58 -10.01 -17.38
C PRO A 155 -22.80 -10.91 -17.26
N THR A 156 -23.97 -10.30 -17.11
CA THR A 156 -25.25 -11.02 -17.18
C THR A 156 -25.36 -11.57 -18.61
N PRO A 157 -25.65 -12.88 -18.77
CA PRO A 157 -25.76 -13.52 -20.08
C PRO A 157 -26.89 -12.94 -20.94
#